data_AF-A0A8H5KXK8-F1
#
_entry.id   AF-A0A8H5KXK8-F1
#
_cell.length_a   1.000
_cell.length_b   1.000
_cell.length_c   1.000
_cell.angle_alpha   90.00
_cell.angle_beta   90.00
_cell.angle_gamma   90.00
#
_symmetry.space_group_name_H-M   'P 1'
#
loop_
_entity.id
_entity.type
_entity.pdbx_description
1 polymer ?
#
loop_
_entity_poly.entity_id
_entity_poly.type
_entity_poly.pdbx_seq_one_letter_code
_entity_poly.pdbx_strand_id
1 'polypeptide(L)'
;MYDGLVFNTHNVGFMSSYFSAEKAVDIQPIQILWTTILSTWFPALGEKAHKIAYKALGSPDNKEPDAILEKVQYVWAKPSGEFQEHEIFVAQCKSWEHDTDEGWELAADQLKDYLRNNSPDGSWTMFGAVAIGTKVQVYEWRDEKTTSSLKPIH
;
A
#
# COMPACT_ATOMS: atom_id res chain seq x y z
N MET A 1 -4.58 19.45 5.17
CA MET A 1 -5.29 18.21 4.87
C MET A 1 -6.27 18.52 3.75
N TYR A 2 -5.90 18.19 2.50
CA TYR A 2 -6.65 18.52 1.27
C TYR A 2 -7.72 17.46 0.94
N ASP A 3 -7.93 16.52 1.86
CA ASP A 3 -8.60 15.25 1.65
C ASP A 3 -10.06 15.42 1.24
N GLY A 4 -10.75 16.44 1.77
CA GLY A 4 -12.12 16.79 1.36
C GLY A 4 -12.24 17.34 -0.06
N LEU A 5 -11.15 17.81 -0.67
CA LEU A 5 -11.11 18.27 -2.07
C LEU A 5 -10.78 17.12 -3.04
N VAL A 6 -10.08 16.09 -2.58
CA VAL A 6 -9.71 14.93 -3.39
C VAL A 6 -10.73 13.80 -3.28
N PHE A 7 -11.06 13.39 -2.05
CA PHE A 7 -11.95 12.26 -1.77
C PHE A 7 -13.39 12.72 -1.63
N ASN A 8 -13.98 13.19 -2.74
CA ASN A 8 -15.39 13.54 -2.77
C ASN A 8 -16.04 13.15 -4.10
N THR A 9 -17.37 13.00 -4.07
CA THR A 9 -18.18 12.59 -5.22
C THR A 9 -18.17 13.59 -6.38
N HIS A 10 -17.69 14.82 -6.17
CA HIS A 10 -17.59 15.86 -7.20
C HIS A 10 -16.18 15.90 -7.84
N ASN A 11 -15.20 15.20 -7.28
CA ASN A 11 -13.89 15.06 -7.88
C ASN A 11 -13.94 13.97 -8.95
N VAL A 12 -14.17 14.39 -10.19
CA VAL A 12 -14.31 13.49 -11.34
C VAL A 12 -13.09 12.59 -11.53
N GLY A 13 -11.88 13.10 -11.28
CA GLY A 13 -10.65 12.30 -11.40
C GLY A 13 -10.58 11.16 -10.40
N PHE A 14 -10.88 11.44 -9.12
CA PHE A 14 -10.93 10.43 -8.08
C PHE A 14 -12.09 9.44 -8.30
N MET A 15 -13.30 9.92 -8.61
CA MET A 15 -14.42 9.03 -8.85
C MET A 15 -14.21 8.15 -10.09
N SER A 16 -13.56 8.67 -11.13
CA SER A 16 -13.19 7.87 -12.30
C SER A 16 -12.23 6.74 -11.93
N SER A 17 -11.17 7.01 -11.16
CA SER A 17 -10.24 5.95 -10.75
C SER A 17 -10.88 4.95 -9.80
N TYR A 18 -11.74 5.40 -8.89
CA TYR A 18 -12.52 4.54 -7.99
C TYR A 18 -13.41 3.57 -8.77
N PHE A 19 -14.24 4.07 -9.70
CA PHE A 19 -15.14 3.24 -10.49
C PHE A 19 -14.38 2.30 -11.43
N SER A 20 -13.26 2.74 -12.00
CA SER A 20 -12.41 1.86 -12.79
C SER A 20 -11.83 0.72 -11.96
N ALA A 21 -11.49 0.94 -10.69
CA ALA A 21 -10.91 -0.07 -9.81
C ALA A 21 -11.94 -1.06 -9.22
N GLU A 22 -13.20 -0.64 -9.03
CA GLU A 22 -14.25 -1.43 -8.34
C GLU A 22 -14.43 -2.84 -8.93
N LYS A 23 -14.26 -2.99 -10.24
CA LYS A 23 -14.38 -4.28 -10.95
C LYS A 23 -13.21 -4.51 -11.91
N ALA A 24 -12.04 -3.96 -11.60
CA ALA A 24 -10.86 -4.11 -12.43
C ALA A 24 -10.28 -5.53 -12.29
N VAL A 25 -10.33 -6.30 -13.37
CA VAL A 25 -9.58 -7.57 -13.49
C VAL A 25 -8.08 -7.29 -13.60
N ASP A 26 -7.71 -6.19 -14.27
CA ASP A 26 -6.34 -5.73 -14.41
C ASP A 26 -5.90 -4.95 -13.16
N ILE A 27 -4.61 -5.00 -12.83
CA ILE A 27 -4.10 -4.33 -11.63
C ILE A 27 -3.88 -2.83 -11.81
N GLN A 28 -3.79 -2.35 -13.05
CA GLN A 28 -3.45 -0.95 -13.36
C GLN A 28 -4.48 0.07 -12.80
N PRO A 29 -5.81 -0.12 -12.95
CA PRO A 29 -6.78 0.78 -12.32
C PRO A 29 -6.65 0.84 -10.79
N ILE A 30 -6.32 -0.29 -10.16
CA ILE A 30 -6.12 -0.38 -8.71
C ILE A 30 -4.86 0.37 -8.29
N GLN A 31 -3.77 0.23 -9.05
CA GLN A 31 -2.54 1.02 -8.86
C GLN A 31 -2.83 2.53 -8.93
N ILE A 32 -3.55 2.99 -9.95
CA ILE A 32 -3.88 4.40 -10.13
C ILE A 32 -4.68 4.93 -8.94
N LEU A 33 -5.68 4.16 -8.47
CA LEU A 33 -6.47 4.52 -7.29
C LEU A 33 -5.57 4.65 -6.05
N TRP A 34 -4.74 3.64 -5.76
CA TRP A 34 -3.89 3.63 -4.57
C TRP A 34 -2.80 4.70 -4.60
N THR A 35 -2.13 4.88 -5.74
CA THR A 35 -1.18 5.99 -5.94
C THR A 35 -1.86 7.33 -5.68
N THR A 36 -3.10 7.54 -6.14
CA THR A 36 -3.87 8.79 -5.92
C THR A 36 -4.18 9.00 -4.43
N ILE A 37 -4.64 7.96 -3.74
CA ILE A 37 -4.92 8.00 -2.30
C ILE A 37 -3.65 8.36 -1.55
N LEU A 38 -2.58 7.59 -1.73
CA LEU A 38 -1.32 7.78 -1.00
C LEU A 38 -0.68 9.13 -1.29
N SER A 39 -0.74 9.64 -2.53
CA SER A 39 -0.17 10.94 -2.89
C SER A 39 -0.87 12.11 -2.20
N THR A 40 -2.14 11.92 -1.82
CA THR A 40 -2.92 12.93 -1.09
C THR A 40 -2.56 12.96 0.39
N TRP A 41 -2.43 11.78 1.02
CA TRP A 41 -2.08 11.65 2.43
C TRP A 41 -0.59 11.88 2.71
N PHE A 42 0.28 11.49 1.77
CA PHE A 42 1.73 11.58 1.84
C PHE A 42 2.26 12.42 0.67
N PRO A 43 2.01 13.74 0.66
CA PRO A 43 2.47 14.59 -0.41
C PRO A 43 3.99 14.60 -0.49
N ALA A 44 4.52 14.57 -1.71
CA ALA A 44 5.96 14.59 -1.98
C ALA A 44 6.63 15.91 -1.55
N LEU A 45 5.86 17.00 -1.51
CA LEU A 45 6.31 18.34 -1.12
C LEU A 45 5.69 18.71 0.22
N GLY A 46 6.52 18.86 1.25
CA GLY A 46 6.13 19.22 2.61
C GLY A 46 7.34 19.28 3.55
N GLU A 47 7.11 19.47 4.85
CA GLU A 47 8.18 19.46 5.88
C GLU A 47 8.91 18.11 5.97
N LYS A 48 8.24 17.05 5.51
CA LYS A 48 8.69 15.66 5.50
C LYS A 48 8.59 15.13 4.08
N ALA A 49 9.72 14.70 3.51
CA ALA A 49 9.75 14.15 2.17
C ALA A 49 9.26 12.70 2.18
N HIS A 50 8.22 12.43 1.39
CA HIS A 50 7.71 11.08 1.17
C HIS A 50 7.90 10.69 -0.29
N LYS A 51 8.21 9.43 -0.51
CA LYS A 51 8.29 8.81 -1.82
C LYS A 51 7.25 7.70 -1.89
N ILE A 52 6.49 7.69 -2.97
CA ILE A 52 5.57 6.60 -3.29
C ILE A 52 6.22 5.75 -4.37
N ALA A 53 6.24 4.44 -4.15
CA ALA A 53 6.82 3.47 -5.07
C ALA A 53 5.91 2.26 -5.16
N TYR A 54 5.86 1.62 -6.32
CA TYR A 54 5.10 0.40 -6.50
C TYR A 54 5.98 -0.74 -7.01
N LYS A 55 5.56 -1.97 -6.72
CA LYS A 55 6.16 -3.19 -7.24
C LYS A 55 5.05 -4.11 -7.74
N ALA A 56 5.04 -4.39 -9.04
CA ALA A 56 4.19 -5.44 -9.59
C ALA A 56 4.62 -6.81 -9.07
N LEU A 57 3.65 -7.61 -8.66
CA LEU A 57 3.80 -9.00 -8.24
C LEU A 57 3.08 -9.86 -9.28
N GLY A 58 3.77 -10.87 -9.78
CA GLY A 58 3.23 -11.79 -10.77
C GLY A 58 3.88 -13.15 -10.64
N SER A 59 3.14 -14.20 -10.99
CA SER A 59 3.74 -15.50 -11.26
C SER A 59 4.65 -15.40 -12.49
N PRO A 60 5.83 -16.04 -12.51
CA PRO A 60 6.67 -16.14 -13.70
C PRO A 60 5.93 -16.66 -14.95
N ASP A 61 4.86 -17.42 -14.73
CA ASP A 61 4.05 -18.07 -15.78
C ASP A 61 2.90 -17.18 -16.29
N ASN A 62 2.56 -16.09 -15.59
CA ASN A 62 1.52 -15.16 -16.03
C ASN A 62 2.12 -13.98 -16.79
N LYS A 63 1.48 -13.61 -17.91
CA LYS A 63 1.89 -12.43 -18.70
C LYS A 63 1.59 -11.11 -18.00
N GLU A 64 0.67 -11.11 -17.04
CA GLU A 64 0.23 -9.92 -16.31
C GLU A 64 0.33 -10.15 -14.80
N PRO A 65 0.74 -9.11 -14.03
CA PRO A 65 0.83 -9.18 -12.59
C PRO A 65 -0.55 -9.35 -11.95
N ASP A 66 -0.67 -10.28 -11.01
CA ASP A 66 -1.89 -10.59 -10.25
C ASP A 66 -2.03 -9.73 -8.98
N ALA A 67 -0.96 -9.03 -8.61
CA ALA A 67 -0.97 -8.11 -7.47
C ALA A 67 0.03 -6.96 -7.64
N ILE A 68 -0.09 -5.94 -6.80
CA ILE A 68 0.91 -4.88 -6.64
C ILE A 68 1.17 -4.65 -5.16
N LEU A 69 2.39 -4.22 -4.84
CA LEU A 69 2.74 -3.60 -3.57
C LEU A 69 2.91 -2.11 -3.80
N GLU A 70 2.02 -1.31 -3.22
CA GLU A 70 2.14 0.15 -3.17
C GLU A 70 2.76 0.57 -1.85
N LYS A 71 3.81 1.39 -1.89
CA LYS A 71 4.68 1.65 -0.75
C LYS A 71 4.84 3.14 -0.52
N VAL A 72 4.84 3.53 0.75
CA VAL A 72 5.23 4.87 1.19
C VAL A 72 6.53 4.77 1.94
N GLN A 73 7.51 5.54 1.50
CA GLN A 73 8.82 5.64 2.11
C GLN A 73 9.01 7.06 2.64
N TYR A 74 9.43 7.17 3.90
CA TYR A 74 9.97 8.41 4.45
C TYR A 74 11.43 8.57 3.99
N VAL A 75 11.77 9.75 3.47
CA VAL A 75 13.10 10.03 2.90
C VAL A 75 13.74 11.19 3.67
N TRP A 76 14.99 11.02 4.09
CA TRP A 76 15.76 12.09 4.72
C TRP A 76 17.23 12.04 4.32
N ALA A 77 17.87 13.21 4.35
CA ALA A 77 19.31 13.31 4.19
C ALA A 77 19.99 13.04 5.54
N LYS A 78 20.97 12.13 5.53
CA LYS A 78 21.91 11.97 6.64
C LYS A 78 22.86 13.16 6.70
N PRO A 79 23.50 13.43 7.85
CA PRO A 79 24.57 14.42 7.95
C PRO A 79 25.75 14.17 6.99
N SER A 80 25.94 12.93 6.54
CA SER A 80 26.95 12.56 5.53
C SER A 80 26.59 13.01 4.10
N GLY A 81 25.37 13.52 3.87
CA GLY A 81 24.86 13.90 2.55
C GLY A 81 24.20 12.75 1.77
N GLU A 82 24.26 11.51 2.29
CA GLU A 82 23.54 10.37 1.73
C GLU A 82 22.04 10.44 2.05
N PHE A 83 21.19 10.02 1.12
CA PHE A 83 19.77 9.84 1.40
C PHE A 83 19.52 8.47 2.04
N GLN A 84 18.60 8.45 3.00
CA GLN A 84 18.05 7.23 3.57
C GLN A 84 16.56 7.18 3.30
N GLU A 85 16.09 6.01 2.89
CA GLU A 85 14.68 5.71 2.70
C GLU A 85 14.26 4.70 3.78
N HIS A 86 13.07 4.89 4.33
CA HIS A 86 12.48 3.96 5.29
C HIS A 86 11.02 3.76 4.95
N GLU A 87 10.62 2.50 4.75
CA GLU A 87 9.23 2.17 4.45
C GLU A 87 8.38 2.35 5.71
N ILE A 88 7.29 3.11 5.60
CA ILE A 88 6.38 3.42 6.72
C ILE A 88 4.98 2.84 6.50
N PHE A 89 4.62 2.58 5.25
CA PHE A 89 3.34 1.99 4.87
C PHE A 89 3.48 1.15 3.61
N VAL A 90 2.78 0.02 3.56
CA VAL A 90 2.69 -0.83 2.38
C VAL A 90 1.26 -1.36 2.19
N ALA A 91 0.73 -1.27 0.98
CA ALA A 91 -0.53 -1.87 0.58
C ALA A 91 -0.29 -3.02 -0.41
N GLN A 92 -0.74 -4.21 -0.04
CA GLN A 92 -0.86 -5.37 -0.93
C GLN A 92 -2.21 -5.26 -1.65
N CYS A 93 -2.19 -4.90 -2.94
CA CYS A 93 -3.40 -4.73 -3.72
C CYS A 93 -3.59 -5.88 -4.71
N LYS A 94 -4.83 -6.36 -4.84
CA LYS A 94 -5.26 -7.42 -5.76
C LYS A 94 -6.53 -7.01 -6.52
N SER A 95 -6.75 -7.64 -7.68
CA SER A 95 -7.97 -7.46 -8.49
C SER A 95 -9.23 -7.89 -7.75
N TRP A 96 -10.40 -7.42 -8.21
CA TRP A 96 -11.69 -7.78 -7.58
C TRP A 96 -11.99 -9.29 -7.63
N GLU A 97 -11.37 -10.04 -8.55
CA GLU A 97 -11.56 -11.49 -8.69
C GLU A 97 -11.06 -12.27 -7.47
N HIS A 98 -10.22 -11.64 -6.63
CA HIS A 98 -9.73 -12.18 -5.38
C HIS A 98 -10.58 -11.79 -4.17
N ASP A 99 -11.75 -11.16 -4.36
CA ASP A 99 -12.67 -10.77 -3.26
C ASP A 99 -13.46 -11.98 -2.75
N THR A 100 -12.71 -12.94 -2.19
CA THR A 100 -13.20 -14.15 -1.51
C THR A 100 -12.50 -14.28 -0.17
N ASP A 101 -13.06 -15.06 0.76
CA ASP A 101 -12.47 -15.27 2.08
C ASP A 101 -11.02 -15.79 1.97
N GLU A 102 -10.76 -16.74 1.07
CA GLU A 102 -9.41 -17.28 0.82
C GLU A 102 -8.48 -16.25 0.19
N GLY A 103 -9.00 -15.37 -0.69
CA GLY A 103 -8.22 -14.32 -1.32
C GLY A 103 -7.74 -13.26 -0.33
N TRP A 104 -8.61 -12.89 0.62
CA TRP A 104 -8.28 -12.00 1.74
C TRP A 104 -7.25 -12.62 2.68
N GLU A 105 -7.42 -13.88 3.08
CA GLU A 105 -6.47 -14.59 3.94
C GLU A 105 -5.09 -14.69 3.29
N LEU A 106 -5.03 -15.12 2.03
CA LEU A 106 -3.79 -15.23 1.27
C LEU A 106 -3.08 -13.87 1.14
N ALA A 107 -3.83 -12.80 0.85
CA ALA A 107 -3.24 -11.47 0.72
C ALA A 107 -2.69 -10.93 2.05
N ALA A 108 -3.38 -11.21 3.16
CA ALA A 108 -2.91 -10.86 4.50
C ALA A 108 -1.63 -11.62 4.87
N ASP A 109 -1.56 -12.92 4.56
CA ASP A 109 -0.35 -13.73 4.77
C ASP A 109 0.83 -13.24 3.90
N GLN A 110 0.58 -12.91 2.64
CA GLN A 110 1.60 -12.34 1.74
C GLN A 110 2.13 -11.00 2.27
N LEU A 111 1.24 -10.13 2.75
CA LEU A 111 1.60 -8.87 3.38
C LEU A 111 2.44 -9.10 4.66
N LYS A 112 2.04 -10.08 5.49
CA LYS A 112 2.74 -10.47 6.72
C LYS A 112 4.15 -10.93 6.44
N ASP A 113 4.32 -11.82 5.46
CA ASP A 113 5.62 -12.34 5.07
C ASP A 113 6.50 -11.24 4.48
N TYR A 114 5.93 -10.36 3.66
CA TYR A 114 6.65 -9.20 3.14
C TYR A 114 7.15 -8.29 4.27
N LEU A 115 6.28 -7.93 5.20
CA LEU A 115 6.63 -7.08 6.34
C LEU A 115 7.67 -7.74 7.24
N ARG A 116 7.56 -9.04 7.53
CA ARG A 116 8.59 -9.78 8.28
C ARG A 116 9.96 -9.71 7.63
N ASN A 117 10.02 -9.83 6.31
CA ASN A 117 11.29 -9.88 5.57
C ASN A 117 11.88 -8.48 5.31
N ASN A 118 11.08 -7.42 5.45
CA ASN A 118 11.50 -6.03 5.20
C ASN A 118 11.39 -5.15 6.46
N SER A 119 11.09 -5.76 7.61
CA SER A 119 11.02 -5.10 8.91
C SER A 119 12.41 -4.52 9.23
N PRO A 120 12.54 -3.21 9.40
CA PRO A 120 13.81 -2.60 9.76
C PRO A 120 14.17 -2.98 11.20
N ASP A 121 15.43 -3.33 11.45
CA ASP A 121 15.96 -3.57 12.81
C ASP A 121 15.70 -2.33 13.69
N GLY A 122 14.67 -2.33 14.54
CA GLY A 122 14.36 -1.20 15.42
C GLY A 122 12.91 -1.03 15.84
N SER A 123 12.66 0.07 16.57
CA SER A 123 11.39 0.41 17.23
C SER A 123 10.37 1.14 16.34
N TRP A 124 10.45 0.98 15.03
CA TRP A 124 9.58 1.70 14.11
C TRP A 124 8.30 0.91 13.84
N THR A 125 7.15 1.54 14.06
CA THR A 125 5.86 0.97 13.68
C THR A 125 5.70 1.09 12.17
N MET A 126 5.48 -0.05 11.50
CA MET A 126 5.03 -0.08 10.11
C MET A 126 3.52 -0.32 10.04
N PHE A 127 2.90 0.18 9.00
CA PHE A 127 1.49 -0.07 8.72
C PHE A 127 1.35 -0.84 7.41
N GLY A 128 0.41 -1.78 7.40
CA GLY A 128 0.08 -2.58 6.23
C GLY A 128 -1.36 -2.34 5.82
N ALA A 129 -1.68 -2.57 4.55
CA ALA A 129 -3.06 -2.72 4.12
C ALA A 129 -3.17 -3.86 3.11
N VAL A 130 -4.27 -4.60 3.18
CA VAL A 130 -4.73 -5.46 2.09
C VAL A 130 -5.86 -4.73 1.38
N ALA A 131 -5.76 -4.64 0.07
CA ALA A 131 -6.78 -4.04 -0.76
C ALA A 131 -7.20 -4.98 -1.87
N ILE A 132 -8.50 -5.25 -1.98
CA ILE A 132 -9.05 -6.10 -3.03
C ILE A 132 -10.17 -5.33 -3.73
N GLY A 133 -9.94 -4.98 -4.99
CA GLY A 133 -10.76 -3.98 -5.70
C GLY A 133 -10.75 -2.64 -4.95
N THR A 134 -11.91 -2.20 -4.46
CA THR A 134 -12.09 -0.96 -3.67
C THR A 134 -12.25 -1.20 -2.17
N LYS A 135 -12.25 -2.46 -1.73
CA LYS A 135 -12.32 -2.82 -0.31
C LYS A 135 -10.92 -2.83 0.29
N VAL A 136 -10.81 -2.47 1.56
CA VAL A 136 -9.53 -2.40 2.27
C VAL A 136 -9.65 -2.93 3.69
N GLN A 137 -8.60 -3.60 4.15
CA GLN A 137 -8.33 -3.87 5.56
C GLN A 137 -6.96 -3.30 5.89
N VAL A 138 -6.88 -2.49 6.95
CA VAL A 138 -5.62 -1.86 7.40
C VAL A 138 -5.11 -2.60 8.62
N TYR A 139 -3.80 -2.68 8.77
CA TYR A 139 -3.12 -3.42 9.84
C TYR A 139 -1.98 -2.61 10.43
N GLU A 140 -1.78 -2.79 11.73
CA GLU A 140 -0.55 -2.41 12.42
C GLU A 140 0.41 -3.60 12.36
N TRP A 141 1.64 -3.36 11.88
CA TRP A 141 2.72 -4.32 11.98
C TRP A 141 3.43 -4.14 13.32
N ARG A 142 3.52 -5.22 14.09
CA ARG A 142 4.33 -5.27 15.30
C ARG A 142 5.33 -6.40 15.19
N ASP A 143 6.61 -6.03 15.23
CA ASP A 143 7.73 -6.95 15.28
C ASP A 143 8.30 -6.96 16.70
N GLU A 144 7.80 -7.86 17.54
CA GLU A 144 8.37 -8.10 18.86
C GLU A 144 9.42 -9.22 18.73
N LYS A 145 10.50 -9.16 19.53
CA LYS A 145 11.69 -10.04 19.47
C LYS A 145 11.44 -11.56 19.37
N THR A 146 10.22 -12.02 19.59
CA THR A 146 9.82 -13.45 19.53
C THR A 146 8.57 -13.73 18.71
N THR A 147 7.82 -12.70 18.29
CA THR A 147 6.53 -12.85 17.59
C THR A 147 6.23 -11.63 16.74
N SER A 148 5.89 -11.85 15.48
CA SER A 148 5.42 -10.82 14.59
C SER A 148 3.92 -10.97 14.31
N SER A 149 3.19 -9.86 14.31
CA SER A 149 1.72 -9.87 14.14
C SER A 149 1.22 -8.72 13.28
N LEU A 150 0.23 -9.04 12.44
CA LEU A 150 -0.65 -8.07 11.79
C LEU A 150 -1.91 -7.95 12.65
N LYS A 151 -2.17 -6.75 13.18
CA LYS A 151 -3.40 -6.47 13.92
C LYS A 151 -4.29 -5.56 13.09
N PRO A 152 -5.52 -5.96 12.75
CA PRO A 152 -6.46 -5.09 12.06
C PRO A 152 -6.65 -3.78 12.83
N ILE A 153 -6.59 -2.66 12.11
CA ILE A 153 -6.94 -1.33 12.58
C ILE A 153 -8.27 -1.00 11.91
N HIS A 154 -9.29 -0.75 12.73
CA HIS A 154 -10.71 -0.63 12.38
C HIS A 154 -11.04 0.00 11.03
#